data_AF-A0A6A5CHT4-F1
#
_entry.id   AF-A0A6A5CHT4-F1
#
_cell.length_a   1.000
_cell.length_b   1.000
_cell.length_c   1.000
_cell.angle_alpha   90.00
_cell.angle_beta   90.00
_cell.angle_gamma   90.00
#
_symmetry.space_group_name_H-M   'P 1'
#
loop_
_entity.id
_entity.type
_entity.pdbx_description
1 polymer ?
#
loop_
_entity_poly.entity_id
_entity_poly.type
_entity_poly.pdbx_seq_one_letter_code
_entity_poly.pdbx_strand_id
1 'polypeptide(L)'
;MISSKPSSLSENTANASSNNLWSTSNKQELFDLIWQNKNHYYEHLSHSNDREGMEGKNPCIISESKPSYFLSLGMDPYSDNGKVMTFYNQVHFHPTQFPNVEDLDRIKKYAKEAHVPLLASLPYYTSPNVEQRLEELFQNGFFMMTKSPGMICSLNTNLDHESSTAGETKFNDLQIGELKRNEDETSENNILLREWCNVLVSSFGFFSKKSTIEHFYHLFRNCKYGPNEKLRMFYVTHQESPQSQPIMISVASLFIEPEKHVCGLYNVATLPNPQLRRKGTARLLSRYVVYEIGKKQLGLKYCTLQSSKAAYNLYKQLGFVHVGDWSHAVSPDHAHWSIQLLMNIVLLRFFMKITGIRDLTQKSNWYK
;
A
#
# COMPACT_ATOMS: atom_id res chain seq x y z
N MET A 1 -24.96 24.27 43.62
CA MET A 1 -25.26 23.84 42.23
C MET A 1 -25.25 25.07 41.34
N ILE A 2 -24.15 25.31 40.64
CA ILE A 2 -24.01 26.45 39.70
C ILE A 2 -23.78 25.83 38.33
N SER A 3 -24.77 25.98 37.45
CA SER A 3 -24.74 25.52 36.07
C SER A 3 -24.12 26.62 35.22
N SER A 4 -22.89 26.42 34.75
CA SER A 4 -22.25 27.26 33.74
C SER A 4 -22.49 26.65 32.36
N LYS A 5 -23.17 27.39 31.49
CA LYS A 5 -23.29 27.11 30.06
C LYS A 5 -21.91 27.25 29.38
N PRO A 6 -21.54 26.38 28.43
CA PRO A 6 -20.38 26.62 27.59
C PRO A 6 -20.70 27.65 26.51
N SER A 7 -19.79 28.62 26.35
CA SER A 7 -19.75 29.61 25.29
C SER A 7 -19.48 28.96 23.93
N SER A 8 -20.34 29.22 22.96
CA SER A 8 -20.15 28.86 21.55
C SER A 8 -18.96 29.61 20.96
N LEU A 9 -17.90 28.89 20.62
CA LEU A 9 -16.80 29.38 19.79
C LEU A 9 -17.32 29.58 18.37
N SER A 10 -17.17 30.81 17.87
CA SER A 10 -17.45 31.23 16.51
C SER A 10 -16.58 30.49 15.51
N GLU A 11 -17.21 29.84 14.53
CA GLU A 11 -16.56 29.28 13.34
C GLU A 11 -15.94 30.43 12.52
N ASN A 12 -14.61 30.50 12.52
CA ASN A 12 -13.85 31.38 11.63
C ASN A 12 -13.96 30.85 10.18
N THR A 13 -14.76 31.53 9.38
CA THR A 13 -14.86 31.36 7.92
C THR A 13 -13.61 31.96 7.24
N ALA A 14 -12.53 31.19 7.20
CA ALA A 14 -11.37 31.45 6.35
C ALA A 14 -11.03 30.18 5.55
N ASN A 15 -11.84 29.85 4.53
CA ASN A 15 -11.58 28.67 3.68
C ASN A 15 -12.22 28.72 2.28
N ALA A 16 -12.52 29.91 1.74
CA ALA A 16 -13.29 30.02 0.49
C ALA A 16 -12.45 30.24 -0.79
N SER A 17 -11.17 30.60 -0.73
CA SER A 17 -10.42 31.03 -1.94
C SER A 17 -9.50 29.99 -2.59
N SER A 18 -9.26 28.83 -1.98
CA SER A 18 -8.40 27.77 -2.56
C SER A 18 -9.16 26.56 -3.14
N ASN A 19 -10.49 26.49 -2.97
CA ASN A 19 -11.29 25.31 -3.32
C ASN A 19 -11.70 25.20 -4.81
N ASN A 20 -11.43 26.22 -5.65
CA ASN A 20 -11.83 26.20 -7.06
C ASN A 20 -10.79 25.58 -8.02
N LEU A 21 -9.65 25.10 -7.53
CA LEU A 21 -8.62 24.49 -8.38
C LEU A 21 -8.95 23.06 -8.85
N TRP A 22 -10.02 22.43 -8.34
CA TRP A 22 -10.31 21.02 -8.58
C TRP A 22 -11.69 20.81 -9.23
N SER A 23 -11.86 21.33 -10.46
CA SER A 23 -13.03 21.02 -11.29
C SER A 23 -13.15 19.51 -11.55
N THR A 24 -14.33 19.05 -11.95
CA THR A 24 -14.58 17.63 -12.28
C THR A 24 -13.67 17.12 -13.40
N SER A 25 -13.39 17.93 -14.43
CA SER A 25 -12.42 17.59 -15.49
C SER A 25 -11.00 17.43 -14.95
N ASN A 26 -10.59 18.27 -14.00
CA ASN A 26 -9.27 18.17 -13.37
C ASN A 26 -9.15 16.88 -12.53
N LYS A 27 -10.23 16.46 -11.84
CA LYS A 27 -10.20 15.24 -11.00
C LYS A 27 -9.89 13.97 -11.80
N GLN A 28 -10.37 13.87 -13.04
CA GLN A 28 -10.08 12.76 -13.94
C GLN A 28 -8.57 12.66 -14.22
N GLU A 29 -7.97 13.74 -14.71
CA GLU A 29 -6.55 13.79 -15.06
C GLU A 29 -5.65 13.46 -13.87
N LEU A 30 -6.02 13.93 -12.68
CA LEU A 30 -5.28 13.67 -11.45
C LEU A 30 -5.41 12.22 -10.98
N PHE A 31 -6.57 11.61 -11.18
CA PHE A 31 -6.75 10.21 -10.87
C PHE A 31 -5.98 9.32 -11.86
N ASP A 32 -5.96 9.69 -13.14
CA ASP A 32 -5.14 9.03 -14.17
C ASP A 32 -3.66 9.11 -13.83
N LEU A 33 -3.21 10.23 -13.24
CA LEU A 33 -1.85 10.37 -12.72
C LEU A 33 -1.55 9.38 -11.58
N ILE A 34 -2.50 9.14 -10.66
CA ILE A 34 -2.36 8.10 -9.62
C ILE A 34 -2.25 6.73 -10.28
N TRP A 35 -3.11 6.42 -11.25
CA TRP A 35 -3.12 5.13 -11.96
C TRP A 35 -1.79 4.87 -12.68
N GLN A 36 -1.30 5.86 -13.44
CA GLN A 36 -0.05 5.77 -14.18
C GLN A 36 1.16 5.60 -13.25
N ASN A 37 1.26 6.43 -12.22
CA ASN A 37 2.38 6.35 -11.26
C ASN A 37 2.39 4.99 -10.54
N LYS A 38 1.21 4.48 -10.18
CA LYS A 38 1.05 3.16 -9.58
C LYS A 38 1.52 2.05 -10.52
N ASN A 39 1.17 2.08 -11.80
CA ASN A 39 1.59 1.07 -12.78
C ASN A 39 3.09 1.13 -13.04
N HIS A 40 3.65 2.33 -13.24
CA HIS A 40 5.09 2.50 -13.41
C HIS A 40 5.90 2.03 -12.19
N TYR A 41 5.36 2.16 -10.97
CA TYR A 41 5.95 1.57 -9.78
C TYR A 41 6.03 0.03 -9.90
N TYR A 42 4.96 -0.64 -10.34
CA TYR A 42 4.99 -2.10 -10.53
C TYR A 42 5.85 -2.54 -11.71
N GLU A 43 5.88 -1.78 -12.79
CA GLU A 43 6.81 -2.01 -13.91
C GLU A 43 8.26 -1.91 -13.44
N HIS A 44 8.58 -0.91 -12.62
CA HIS A 44 9.91 -0.77 -12.00
C HIS A 44 10.26 -1.98 -11.15
N LEU A 45 9.36 -2.44 -10.29
CA LEU A 45 9.60 -3.65 -9.50
C LEU A 45 9.85 -4.88 -10.37
N SER A 46 9.21 -4.95 -11.55
CA SER A 46 9.31 -6.08 -12.47
C SER A 46 10.54 -6.05 -13.37
N HIS A 47 11.08 -4.87 -13.70
CA HIS A 47 12.11 -4.72 -14.75
C HIS A 47 13.42 -4.09 -14.28
N SER A 48 13.51 -3.59 -13.04
CA SER A 48 14.72 -2.91 -12.56
C SER A 48 15.85 -3.85 -12.11
N ASN A 49 15.92 -5.08 -12.62
CA ASN A 49 16.99 -6.00 -12.26
C ASN A 49 18.26 -5.69 -13.06
N ASP A 50 19.39 -5.59 -12.35
CA ASP A 50 20.70 -5.22 -12.89
C ASP A 50 21.79 -6.17 -12.37
N ARG A 51 21.47 -7.44 -12.07
CA ARG A 51 22.51 -8.42 -11.78
C ARG A 51 23.35 -8.59 -13.06
N GLU A 52 24.60 -8.10 -13.00
CA GLU A 52 25.58 -8.03 -14.07
C GLU A 52 25.42 -9.17 -15.10
N GLY A 53 24.95 -8.82 -16.30
CA GLY A 53 24.85 -9.74 -17.44
C GLY A 53 23.51 -10.47 -17.60
N MET A 54 22.53 -10.29 -16.71
CA MET A 54 21.14 -10.71 -16.96
C MET A 54 20.26 -9.49 -17.24
N GLU A 55 20.09 -9.15 -18.52
CA GLU A 55 18.90 -8.42 -18.97
C GLU A 55 17.68 -9.26 -18.58
N GLY A 56 17.13 -9.01 -17.39
CA GLY A 56 16.27 -9.97 -16.74
C GLY A 56 15.10 -9.31 -16.04
N LYS A 57 13.92 -9.87 -16.21
CA LYS A 57 12.77 -9.56 -15.36
C LYS A 57 13.08 -9.96 -13.92
N ASN A 58 12.54 -9.25 -12.94
CA ASN A 58 12.58 -9.63 -11.55
C ASN A 58 11.86 -10.99 -11.40
N PRO A 59 12.56 -12.07 -10.97
CA PRO A 59 11.98 -13.41 -10.95
C PRO A 59 10.84 -13.54 -9.92
N CYS A 60 10.70 -12.56 -9.03
CA CYS A 60 9.64 -12.51 -8.03
C CYS A 60 8.34 -11.87 -8.54
N ILE A 61 8.30 -11.33 -9.76
CA ILE A 61 7.06 -10.76 -10.34
C ILE A 61 6.86 -11.22 -11.78
N ILE A 62 5.67 -11.76 -12.05
CA ILE A 62 5.13 -11.81 -13.41
C ILE A 62 4.38 -10.50 -13.65
N SER A 63 4.74 -9.79 -14.71
CA SER A 63 3.99 -8.61 -15.15
C SER A 63 3.62 -8.68 -16.62
N GLU A 64 2.50 -8.06 -16.94
CA GLU A 64 2.01 -7.88 -18.30
C GLU A 64 1.31 -6.53 -18.41
N SER A 65 1.66 -5.76 -19.45
CA SER A 65 1.07 -4.45 -19.72
C SER A 65 0.33 -4.52 -21.05
N LYS A 66 -0.96 -4.16 -21.03
CA LYS A 66 -1.86 -4.08 -22.17
C LYS A 66 -2.59 -2.74 -22.14
N PRO A 67 -3.14 -2.26 -23.27
CA PRO A 67 -3.93 -1.02 -23.28
C PRO A 67 -5.11 -1.03 -22.29
N SER A 68 -5.71 -2.20 -22.07
CA SER A 68 -6.87 -2.40 -21.18
C SER A 68 -6.52 -2.71 -19.73
N TYR A 69 -5.28 -3.15 -19.42
CA TYR A 69 -4.90 -3.51 -18.06
C TYR A 69 -3.38 -3.57 -17.82
N PHE A 70 -3.02 -3.48 -16.55
CA PHE A 70 -1.70 -3.84 -16.07
C PHE A 70 -1.82 -4.98 -15.06
N LEU A 71 -1.17 -6.11 -15.31
CA LEU A 71 -1.10 -7.27 -14.43
C LEU A 71 0.24 -7.29 -13.69
N SER A 72 0.19 -7.52 -12.38
CA SER A 72 1.33 -7.88 -11.55
C SER A 72 0.94 -9.08 -10.70
N LEU A 73 1.79 -10.10 -10.63
CA LEU A 73 1.62 -11.27 -9.78
C LEU A 73 2.95 -11.54 -9.08
N GLY A 74 2.96 -11.44 -7.75
CA GLY A 74 4.11 -11.82 -6.94
C GLY A 74 4.24 -13.33 -6.88
N MET A 75 5.43 -13.84 -7.18
CA MET A 75 5.79 -15.25 -7.03
C MET A 75 7.03 -15.38 -6.18
N ASP A 76 7.13 -16.47 -5.41
CA ASP A 76 8.38 -16.82 -4.75
C ASP A 76 9.04 -18.01 -5.44
N PRO A 77 10.00 -17.76 -6.37
CA PRO A 77 10.71 -18.82 -7.06
C PRO A 77 11.60 -19.65 -6.11
N TYR A 78 11.77 -19.22 -4.86
CA TYR A 78 12.57 -19.90 -3.83
C TYR A 78 11.73 -20.75 -2.88
N SER A 79 10.41 -20.83 -3.10
CA SER A 79 9.51 -21.68 -2.30
C SER A 79 9.00 -22.86 -3.13
N ASP A 80 8.94 -24.06 -2.51
CA ASP A 80 8.54 -25.31 -3.18
C ASP A 80 7.14 -25.28 -3.84
N ASN A 81 6.29 -24.34 -3.43
CA ASN A 81 4.93 -24.19 -3.94
C ASN A 81 4.70 -22.89 -4.73
N GLY A 82 5.66 -21.97 -4.80
CA GLY A 82 5.51 -20.65 -5.44
C GLY A 82 4.50 -19.69 -4.79
N LYS A 83 3.74 -20.15 -3.78
CA LYS A 83 2.59 -19.44 -3.20
C LYS A 83 3.02 -18.31 -2.28
N VAL A 84 2.75 -17.08 -2.67
CA VAL A 84 2.81 -15.93 -1.77
C VAL A 84 1.54 -15.11 -1.88
N MET A 85 0.97 -14.77 -0.73
CA MET A 85 -0.10 -13.77 -0.65
C MET A 85 0.52 -12.41 -0.43
N THR A 86 0.49 -11.57 -1.46
CA THR A 86 0.97 -10.19 -1.40
C THR A 86 -0.09 -9.24 -1.94
N PHE A 87 0.04 -7.95 -1.63
CA PHE A 87 -0.73 -6.91 -2.31
C PHE A 87 -0.23 -6.63 -3.74
N TYR A 88 0.74 -7.40 -4.24
CA TYR A 88 1.24 -7.33 -5.61
C TYR A 88 0.54 -8.29 -6.55
N ASN A 89 -0.33 -9.16 -6.05
CA ASN A 89 -1.11 -10.09 -6.86
C ASN A 89 -2.39 -9.40 -7.35
N GLN A 90 -2.24 -8.50 -8.31
CA GLN A 90 -3.31 -7.63 -8.74
C GLN A 90 -3.29 -7.34 -10.23
N VAL A 91 -4.48 -7.13 -10.78
CA VAL A 91 -4.69 -6.53 -12.10
C VAL A 91 -5.31 -5.16 -11.92
N HIS A 92 -4.75 -4.15 -12.56
CA HIS A 92 -5.31 -2.80 -12.64
C HIS A 92 -5.94 -2.61 -14.00
N PHE A 93 -7.26 -2.40 -14.03
CA PHE A 93 -7.95 -2.11 -15.28
C PHE A 93 -7.76 -0.64 -15.67
N HIS A 94 -7.67 -0.40 -16.97
CA HIS A 94 -7.60 0.95 -17.50
C HIS A 94 -8.94 1.68 -17.25
N PRO A 95 -8.92 2.98 -16.88
CA PRO A 95 -10.13 3.76 -16.62
C PRO A 95 -11.13 3.75 -17.78
N THR A 96 -10.66 3.76 -19.02
CA THR A 96 -11.53 3.89 -20.21
C THR A 96 -11.58 2.64 -21.09
N GLN A 97 -10.62 1.73 -20.98
CA GLN A 97 -10.52 0.55 -21.84
C GLN A 97 -10.65 -0.69 -20.99
N PHE A 98 -11.77 -1.40 -21.12
CA PHE A 98 -12.00 -2.60 -20.33
C PHE A 98 -11.47 -3.84 -21.07
N PRO A 99 -10.83 -4.81 -20.40
CA PRO A 99 -10.39 -6.04 -21.02
C PRO A 99 -11.57 -6.82 -21.62
N ASN A 100 -11.32 -7.48 -22.74
CA ASN A 100 -12.29 -8.43 -23.29
C ASN A 100 -12.28 -9.74 -22.49
N VAL A 101 -13.17 -10.68 -22.84
CA VAL A 101 -13.27 -11.98 -22.13
C VAL A 101 -11.96 -12.79 -22.25
N GLU A 102 -11.31 -12.76 -23.41
CA GLU A 102 -10.03 -13.47 -23.63
C GLU A 102 -8.91 -12.96 -22.72
N ASP A 103 -8.82 -11.63 -22.56
CA ASP A 103 -7.90 -10.97 -21.63
C ASP A 103 -8.20 -11.39 -20.18
N LEU A 104 -9.47 -11.39 -19.77
CA LEU A 104 -9.87 -11.82 -18.42
C LEU A 104 -9.53 -13.29 -18.16
N ASP A 105 -9.76 -14.18 -19.12
CA ASP A 105 -9.42 -15.60 -19.02
C ASP A 105 -7.91 -15.81 -18.96
N ARG A 106 -7.15 -15.04 -19.75
CA ARG A 106 -5.68 -15.04 -19.71
C ARG A 106 -5.16 -14.59 -18.34
N ILE A 107 -5.69 -13.50 -17.78
CA ILE A 107 -5.31 -13.00 -16.46
C ILE A 107 -5.56 -14.07 -15.38
N LYS A 108 -6.75 -14.70 -15.39
CA LYS A 108 -7.08 -15.79 -14.45
C LYS A 108 -6.16 -16.99 -14.63
N LYS A 109 -5.84 -17.35 -15.87
CA LYS A 109 -4.90 -18.43 -16.19
C LYS A 109 -3.52 -18.15 -15.58
N TYR A 110 -2.98 -16.94 -15.72
CA TYR A 110 -1.71 -16.57 -15.09
C TYR A 110 -1.75 -16.68 -13.56
N ALA A 111 -2.80 -16.18 -12.91
CA ALA A 111 -2.94 -16.28 -11.46
C ALA A 111 -3.04 -17.75 -10.99
N LYS A 112 -3.74 -18.59 -11.77
CA LYS A 112 -3.89 -20.02 -11.51
C LYS A 112 -2.56 -20.77 -11.64
N GLU A 113 -1.80 -20.52 -12.71
CA GLU A 113 -0.47 -21.11 -12.95
C GLU A 113 0.55 -20.66 -11.91
N ALA A 114 0.48 -19.41 -11.47
CA ALA A 114 1.28 -18.87 -10.37
C ALA A 114 0.81 -19.32 -8.97
N HIS A 115 -0.36 -19.97 -8.89
CA HIS A 115 -0.99 -20.38 -7.63
C HIS A 115 -1.22 -19.24 -6.61
N VAL A 116 -1.52 -18.03 -7.08
CA VAL A 116 -1.72 -16.84 -6.23
C VAL A 116 -3.10 -16.22 -6.36
N PRO A 117 -3.69 -15.66 -5.29
CA PRO A 117 -4.97 -14.97 -5.38
C PRO A 117 -4.88 -13.74 -6.29
N LEU A 118 -5.91 -13.50 -7.10
CA LEU A 118 -5.98 -12.34 -7.98
C LEU A 118 -6.93 -11.27 -7.44
N LEU A 119 -6.38 -10.07 -7.23
CA LEU A 119 -7.14 -8.86 -6.91
C LEU A 119 -7.31 -7.98 -8.16
N ALA A 120 -8.54 -7.79 -8.62
CA ALA A 120 -8.86 -6.76 -9.59
C ALA A 120 -9.00 -5.38 -8.91
N SER A 121 -8.40 -4.35 -9.50
CA SER A 121 -8.56 -2.95 -9.11
C SER A 121 -9.13 -2.14 -10.27
N LEU A 122 -10.34 -1.63 -10.09
CA LEU A 122 -11.06 -0.80 -11.06
C LEU A 122 -11.17 0.64 -10.54
N PRO A 123 -10.70 1.64 -11.30
CA PRO A 123 -11.01 3.04 -11.03
C PRO A 123 -12.52 3.32 -10.99
N TYR A 124 -13.04 3.80 -9.87
CA TYR A 124 -14.49 3.99 -9.66
C TYR A 124 -15.01 5.37 -10.10
N TYR A 125 -14.16 6.41 -10.05
CA TYR A 125 -14.58 7.77 -10.39
C TYR A 125 -14.46 8.08 -11.89
N THR A 126 -13.52 7.43 -12.56
CA THR A 126 -13.06 7.78 -13.91
C THR A 126 -13.57 6.86 -15.00
N SER A 127 -14.24 5.78 -14.62
CA SER A 127 -14.75 4.79 -15.55
C SER A 127 -16.18 5.14 -15.95
N PRO A 128 -16.44 5.64 -17.17
CA PRO A 128 -17.80 5.60 -17.70
C PRO A 128 -18.28 4.14 -17.63
N ASN A 129 -19.51 3.93 -17.17
CA ASN A 129 -20.10 2.61 -16.97
C ASN A 129 -19.40 1.75 -15.90
N VAL A 130 -18.85 2.35 -14.84
CA VAL A 130 -18.23 1.59 -13.74
C VAL A 130 -19.14 0.48 -13.22
N GLU A 131 -20.43 0.75 -13.01
CA GLU A 131 -21.37 -0.26 -12.51
C GLU A 131 -21.55 -1.43 -13.49
N GLN A 132 -21.60 -1.14 -14.80
CA GLN A 132 -21.61 -2.17 -15.84
C GLN A 132 -20.34 -3.02 -15.80
N ARG A 133 -19.16 -2.40 -15.63
CA ARG A 133 -17.88 -3.13 -15.56
C ARG A 133 -17.75 -3.96 -14.29
N LEU A 134 -18.28 -3.48 -13.17
CA LEU A 134 -18.36 -4.26 -11.94
C LEU A 134 -19.27 -5.48 -12.12
N GLU A 135 -20.40 -5.32 -12.80
CA GLU A 135 -21.29 -6.42 -13.19
C GLU A 135 -20.60 -7.40 -14.14
N GLU A 136 -19.85 -6.91 -15.15
CA GLU A 136 -19.06 -7.76 -16.05
C GLU A 136 -17.99 -8.55 -15.27
N LEU A 137 -17.30 -7.94 -14.31
CA LEU A 137 -16.38 -8.66 -13.42
C LEU A 137 -17.09 -9.73 -12.59
N PHE A 138 -18.27 -9.41 -12.06
CA PHE A 138 -19.08 -10.36 -11.29
C PHE A 138 -19.53 -11.56 -12.13
N GLN A 139 -20.02 -11.32 -13.35
CA GLN A 139 -20.37 -12.36 -14.31
C GLN A 139 -19.15 -13.21 -14.72
N ASN A 140 -17.96 -12.61 -14.70
CA ASN A 140 -16.69 -13.30 -14.88
C ASN A 140 -16.13 -13.89 -13.56
N GLY A 141 -16.95 -14.02 -12.53
CA GLY A 141 -16.64 -14.73 -11.29
C GLY A 141 -15.95 -13.89 -10.22
N PHE A 142 -15.64 -12.62 -10.43
CA PHE A 142 -15.03 -11.80 -9.37
C PHE A 142 -16.06 -11.40 -8.29
N PHE A 143 -15.61 -11.28 -7.05
CA PHE A 143 -16.43 -10.81 -5.93
C PHE A 143 -15.97 -9.46 -5.42
N MET A 144 -16.91 -8.52 -5.27
CA MET A 144 -16.62 -7.18 -4.75
C MET A 144 -16.24 -7.23 -3.27
N MET A 145 -15.13 -6.58 -2.92
CA MET A 145 -14.57 -6.59 -1.57
C MET A 145 -14.71 -5.22 -0.90
N THR A 146 -13.98 -4.23 -1.40
CA THR A 146 -13.81 -2.94 -0.73
C THR A 146 -13.56 -1.83 -1.74
N LYS A 147 -13.63 -0.58 -1.27
CA LYS A 147 -13.13 0.59 -1.99
C LYS A 147 -11.93 1.18 -1.24
N SER A 148 -10.95 1.67 -1.98
CA SER A 148 -9.79 2.38 -1.42
C SER A 148 -9.64 3.77 -2.06
N PRO A 149 -9.56 4.84 -1.26
CA PRO A 149 -9.44 6.19 -1.81
C PRO A 149 -8.07 6.42 -2.47
N GLY A 150 -8.09 6.86 -3.72
CA GLY A 150 -6.97 7.48 -4.42
C GLY A 150 -6.85 8.95 -4.01
N MET A 151 -5.69 9.33 -3.47
CA MET A 151 -5.44 10.66 -2.98
C MET A 151 -4.23 11.28 -3.65
N ILE A 152 -4.25 12.62 -3.78
CA ILE A 152 -3.15 13.40 -4.35
C ILE A 152 -2.88 14.63 -3.49
N CYS A 153 -1.62 15.01 -3.36
CA CYS A 153 -1.19 16.24 -2.72
C CYS A 153 -0.48 17.12 -3.75
N SER A 154 -0.88 18.38 -3.87
CA SER A 154 -0.05 19.37 -4.57
C SER A 154 1.10 19.77 -3.65
N LEU A 155 2.32 19.76 -4.17
CA LEU A 155 3.52 20.18 -3.45
C LEU A 155 3.84 21.67 -3.70
N ASN A 156 3.23 22.27 -4.72
CA ASN A 156 3.38 23.68 -5.07
C ASN A 156 2.57 24.60 -4.18
N THR A 157 1.55 24.08 -3.49
CA THR A 157 0.85 24.90 -2.50
C THR A 157 1.86 25.26 -1.42
N ASN A 158 1.97 26.56 -1.16
CA ASN A 158 2.50 27.05 0.11
C ASN A 158 1.47 26.68 1.17
N LEU A 159 1.34 25.39 1.45
CA LEU A 159 1.09 24.95 2.80
C LEU A 159 2.36 25.30 3.58
N ASP A 160 2.56 26.61 3.75
CA ASP A 160 3.22 27.19 4.91
C ASP A 160 2.31 26.84 6.08
N HIS A 161 2.18 25.54 6.36
CA HIS A 161 1.72 25.13 7.67
C HIS A 161 2.76 25.74 8.60
N GLU A 162 2.32 26.73 9.36
CA GLU A 162 2.90 27.38 10.53
C GLU A 162 3.31 26.35 11.60
N SER A 163 4.08 25.36 11.18
CA SER A 163 4.66 24.28 11.95
C SER A 163 6.15 24.19 11.62
N SER A 164 6.79 25.35 11.47
CA SER A 164 8.21 25.51 11.78
C SER A 164 8.55 24.94 13.17
N THR A 165 7.56 24.71 14.04
CA THR A 165 7.66 23.98 15.31
C THR A 165 7.59 22.45 15.22
N ALA A 166 7.09 21.85 14.12
CA ALA A 166 7.09 20.40 13.93
C ALA A 166 8.40 19.84 13.35
N GLY A 167 9.25 20.72 12.79
CA GLY A 167 10.63 20.39 12.40
C GLY A 167 11.59 20.38 13.59
N GLU A 168 11.18 20.92 14.74
CA GLU A 168 12.01 21.06 15.95
C GLU A 168 11.41 20.38 17.19
N THR A 169 10.35 19.59 17.05
CA THR A 169 10.13 18.54 18.05
C THR A 169 11.25 17.54 17.83
N LYS A 170 12.39 17.76 18.50
CA LYS A 170 13.44 16.75 18.61
C LYS A 170 12.79 15.55 19.28
N PHE A 171 12.32 14.62 18.46
CA PHE A 171 12.08 13.27 18.88
C PHE A 171 13.47 12.70 19.17
N ASN A 172 14.02 13.02 20.34
CA ASN A 172 15.39 12.64 20.73
C ASN A 172 15.61 11.13 20.64
N ASP A 173 14.51 10.37 20.63
CA ASP A 173 14.43 8.92 20.57
C ASP A 173 14.08 8.37 19.17
N LEU A 174 13.89 9.21 18.14
CA LEU A 174 13.56 8.78 16.77
C LEU A 174 14.60 9.25 15.75
N GLN A 175 14.96 8.36 14.83
CA GLN A 175 15.84 8.71 13.70
C GLN A 175 15.18 8.27 12.40
N ILE A 176 15.26 9.14 11.38
CA ILE A 176 14.83 8.81 10.02
C ILE A 176 16.06 8.38 9.23
N GLY A 177 15.96 7.24 8.55
CA GLY A 177 16.99 6.74 7.66
C GLY A 177 16.44 6.41 6.27
N GLU A 178 17.37 6.17 5.35
CA GLU A 178 17.08 5.77 3.98
C GLU A 178 17.95 4.56 3.63
N LEU A 179 17.33 3.53 3.06
CA LEU A 179 18.06 2.34 2.60
C LEU A 179 18.91 2.69 1.40
N LYS A 180 20.14 2.18 1.39
CA LYS A 180 21.06 2.24 0.26
C LYS A 180 21.19 0.83 -0.29
N ARG A 181 20.96 0.63 -1.58
CA ARG A 181 21.21 -0.66 -2.21
C ARG A 181 22.70 -1.01 -2.11
N ASN A 182 22.98 -2.27 -1.80
CA ASN A 182 24.31 -2.83 -1.81
C ASN A 182 24.24 -4.23 -2.42
N GLU A 183 25.19 -4.54 -3.28
CA GLU A 183 25.26 -5.80 -4.02
C GLU A 183 25.83 -6.93 -3.15
N ASP A 184 26.59 -6.59 -2.10
CA ASP A 184 27.11 -7.56 -1.14
C ASP A 184 25.99 -8.07 -0.22
N GLU A 185 25.64 -9.35 -0.39
CA GLU A 185 24.59 -10.06 0.38
C GLU A 185 24.85 -10.04 1.90
N THR A 186 26.09 -9.88 2.34
CA THR A 186 26.47 -9.82 3.76
C THR A 186 26.47 -8.42 4.35
N SER A 187 26.22 -7.40 3.52
CA SER A 187 26.25 -6.01 3.96
C SER A 187 25.13 -5.68 4.95
N GLU A 188 25.42 -4.72 5.84
CA GLU A 188 24.46 -4.15 6.79
C GLU A 188 23.16 -3.68 6.11
N ASN A 189 23.24 -3.21 4.87
CA ASN A 189 22.09 -2.77 4.09
C ASN A 189 21.10 -3.90 3.78
N ASN A 190 21.57 -5.14 3.58
CA ASN A 190 20.68 -6.29 3.37
C ASN A 190 19.99 -6.72 4.67
N ILE A 191 20.66 -6.57 5.82
CA ILE A 191 20.03 -6.74 7.14
C ILE A 191 18.93 -5.67 7.32
N LEU A 192 19.23 -4.42 7.01
CA LEU A 192 18.25 -3.32 7.09
C LEU A 192 17.07 -3.53 6.13
N LEU A 193 17.30 -4.05 4.92
CA LEU A 193 16.23 -4.37 3.98
C LEU A 193 15.31 -5.47 4.53
N ARG A 194 15.87 -6.52 5.16
CA ARG A 194 15.09 -7.58 5.81
C ARG A 194 14.24 -7.01 6.94
N GLU A 195 14.82 -6.17 7.79
CA GLU A 195 14.07 -5.49 8.87
C GLU A 195 12.98 -4.57 8.31
N TRP A 196 13.26 -3.87 7.21
CA TRP A 196 12.28 -3.04 6.52
C TRP A 196 11.09 -3.88 6.02
N CYS A 197 11.36 -5.04 5.42
CA CYS A 197 10.34 -5.99 4.99
C CYS A 197 9.57 -6.58 6.18
N ASN A 198 10.26 -6.84 7.30
CA ASN A 198 9.64 -7.30 8.54
C ASN A 198 8.64 -6.28 9.11
N VAL A 199 9.02 -5.00 9.19
CA VAL A 199 8.10 -3.93 9.64
C VAL A 199 6.91 -3.81 8.70
N LEU A 200 7.16 -3.84 7.38
CA LEU A 200 6.11 -3.81 6.38
C LEU A 200 5.12 -4.95 6.60
N VAL A 201 5.57 -6.20 6.49
CA VAL A 201 4.71 -7.40 6.57
C VAL A 201 4.04 -7.51 7.94
N SER A 202 4.74 -7.17 9.02
CA SER A 202 4.17 -7.20 10.38
C SER A 202 3.03 -6.20 10.57
N SER A 203 3.02 -5.10 9.82
CA SER A 203 1.98 -4.08 9.87
C SER A 203 0.70 -4.48 9.13
N PHE A 204 0.80 -5.46 8.23
CA PHE A 204 -0.31 -5.97 7.44
C PHE A 204 -0.74 -7.37 7.94
N GLY A 205 -2.02 -7.71 7.75
CA GLY A 205 -2.63 -8.96 8.23
C GLY A 205 -2.31 -10.19 7.37
N PHE A 206 -1.06 -10.35 6.92
CA PHE A 206 -0.68 -11.49 6.07
C PHE A 206 -0.75 -12.82 6.84
N PHE A 207 -1.25 -13.87 6.16
CA PHE A 207 -1.43 -15.20 6.76
C PHE A 207 -0.10 -15.85 7.15
N SER A 208 0.89 -15.87 6.24
CA SER A 208 2.23 -16.40 6.51
C SER A 208 3.24 -15.25 6.51
N LYS A 209 3.51 -14.68 7.69
CA LYS A 209 4.45 -13.57 7.83
C LYS A 209 5.85 -13.91 7.35
N LYS A 210 6.38 -15.07 7.76
CA LYS A 210 7.76 -15.48 7.43
C LYS A 210 7.98 -15.60 5.91
N SER A 211 7.13 -16.35 5.20
CA SER A 211 7.28 -16.50 3.75
C SER A 211 7.03 -15.20 3.00
N THR A 212 6.11 -14.36 3.50
CA THR A 212 5.86 -13.04 2.90
C THR A 212 7.08 -12.11 3.10
N ILE A 213 7.72 -12.11 4.27
CA ILE A 213 8.95 -11.33 4.51
C ILE A 213 10.06 -11.74 3.54
N GLU A 214 10.31 -13.04 3.38
CA GLU A 214 11.33 -13.55 2.46
C GLU A 214 11.01 -13.17 1.01
N HIS A 215 9.75 -13.33 0.58
CA HIS A 215 9.35 -12.92 -0.75
C HIS A 215 9.57 -11.41 -0.98
N PHE A 216 9.14 -10.55 -0.07
CA PHE A 216 9.34 -9.11 -0.18
C PHE A 216 10.83 -8.74 -0.17
N TYR A 217 11.64 -9.42 0.65
CA TYR A 217 13.09 -9.25 0.62
C TYR A 217 13.68 -9.63 -0.74
N HIS A 218 13.31 -10.79 -1.28
CA HIS A 218 13.77 -11.25 -2.59
C HIS A 218 13.29 -10.36 -3.73
N LEU A 219 12.07 -9.82 -3.63
CA LEU A 219 11.55 -8.85 -4.56
C LEU A 219 12.42 -7.58 -4.56
N PHE A 220 12.56 -6.94 -3.41
CA PHE A 220 13.20 -5.63 -3.33
C PHE A 220 14.71 -5.69 -3.48
N ARG A 221 15.39 -6.76 -3.05
CA ARG A 221 16.84 -6.92 -3.28
C ARG A 221 17.17 -6.96 -4.78
N ASN A 222 16.24 -7.44 -5.60
CA ASN A 222 16.36 -7.52 -7.06
C ASN A 222 15.91 -6.23 -7.77
N CYS A 223 15.46 -5.21 -7.03
CA CYS A 223 15.06 -3.92 -7.59
C CYS A 223 16.18 -2.88 -7.42
N LYS A 224 16.24 -1.91 -8.34
CA LYS A 224 17.01 -0.68 -8.12
C LYS A 224 16.29 0.20 -7.09
N TYR A 225 16.96 0.48 -5.98
CA TYR A 225 16.49 1.43 -4.98
C TYR A 225 17.65 2.19 -4.34
N GLY A 226 17.38 3.36 -3.78
CA GLY A 226 18.35 4.17 -3.06
C GLY A 226 18.27 5.65 -3.45
N PRO A 227 19.13 6.52 -2.85
CA PRO A 227 18.98 7.97 -2.95
C PRO A 227 18.97 8.56 -4.36
N ASN A 228 19.60 7.87 -5.31
CA ASN A 228 19.72 8.29 -6.71
C ASN A 228 18.80 7.51 -7.66
N GLU A 229 17.98 6.59 -7.13
CA GLU A 229 17.11 5.72 -7.92
C GLU A 229 15.66 6.24 -7.92
N LYS A 230 14.86 5.75 -8.87
CA LYS A 230 13.41 6.07 -8.90
C LYS A 230 12.69 5.58 -7.65
N LEU A 231 13.08 4.41 -7.12
CA LEU A 231 12.54 3.87 -5.87
C LEU A 231 13.44 4.25 -4.70
N ARG A 232 12.91 5.02 -3.75
CA ARG A 232 13.58 5.35 -2.48
C ARG A 232 12.83 4.68 -1.33
N MET A 233 13.56 4.12 -0.37
CA MET A 233 12.97 3.35 0.74
C MET A 233 13.45 3.94 2.05
N PHE A 234 12.51 4.37 2.88
CA PHE A 234 12.77 5.10 4.12
C PHE A 234 12.29 4.32 5.33
N TYR A 235 12.89 4.60 6.46
CA TYR A 235 12.51 4.01 7.74
C TYR A 235 12.66 4.99 8.90
N VAL A 236 11.98 4.69 9.99
CA VAL A 236 12.16 5.32 11.30
C VAL A 236 12.64 4.27 12.28
N THR A 237 13.72 4.55 13.00
CA THR A 237 14.13 3.79 14.17
C THR A 237 13.72 4.50 15.46
N HIS A 238 13.48 3.72 16.51
CA HIS A 238 13.30 4.19 17.87
C HIS A 238 14.41 3.62 18.75
N GLN A 239 15.00 4.47 19.60
CA GLN A 239 15.98 4.08 20.59
C GLN A 239 15.47 4.51 21.98
N GLU A 240 15.20 3.55 22.87
CA GLU A 240 14.61 3.81 24.19
C GLU A 240 15.60 4.45 25.16
N SER A 241 16.87 4.03 25.09
CA SER A 241 17.98 4.59 25.84
C SER A 241 19.26 4.65 24.99
N PRO A 242 20.24 5.52 25.30
CA PRO A 242 21.49 5.63 24.54
C PRO A 242 22.27 4.31 24.40
N GLN A 243 22.05 3.35 25.31
CA GLN A 243 22.68 2.02 25.31
C GLN A 243 21.84 0.94 24.61
N SER A 244 20.56 1.21 24.33
CA SER A 244 19.69 0.26 23.64
C SER A 244 19.96 0.19 22.14
N GLN A 245 19.76 -0.97 21.53
CA GLN A 245 19.81 -1.12 20.08
C GLN A 245 18.60 -0.42 19.44
N PRO A 246 18.78 0.42 18.40
CA PRO A 246 17.67 1.02 17.69
C PRO A 246 16.79 -0.04 17.02
N ILE A 247 15.48 0.12 17.14
CA ILE A 247 14.49 -0.78 16.54
C ILE A 247 13.79 -0.05 15.40
N MET A 248 13.68 -0.66 14.22
CA MET A 248 12.89 -0.10 13.12
C MET A 248 11.39 -0.21 13.44
N ILE A 249 10.68 0.92 13.41
CA ILE A 249 9.28 0.98 13.84
C ILE A 249 8.33 1.40 12.72
N SER A 250 8.82 2.10 11.70
CA SER A 250 8.01 2.61 10.60
C SER A 250 8.79 2.57 9.30
N VAL A 251 8.10 2.31 8.20
CA VAL A 251 8.68 2.24 6.86
C VAL A 251 7.78 2.94 5.84
N ALA A 252 8.38 3.40 4.74
CA ALA A 252 7.70 3.97 3.59
C ALA A 252 8.58 3.83 2.34
N SER A 253 7.97 3.85 1.16
CA SER A 253 8.65 3.95 -0.12
C SER A 253 8.16 5.18 -0.89
N LEU A 254 9.07 5.84 -1.59
CA LEU A 254 8.75 6.89 -2.55
C LEU A 254 9.15 6.42 -3.94
N PHE A 255 8.23 6.41 -4.88
CA PHE A 255 8.53 6.12 -6.29
C PHE A 255 8.44 7.40 -7.11
N ILE A 256 9.49 7.73 -7.84
CA ILE A 256 9.71 9.05 -8.43
C ILE A 256 9.67 8.96 -9.97
N GLU A 257 8.92 9.87 -10.57
CA GLU A 257 8.88 10.14 -12.01
C GLU A 257 9.24 11.61 -12.24
N PRO A 258 10.54 11.96 -12.28
CA PRO A 258 10.98 13.35 -12.44
C PRO A 258 10.42 14.00 -13.70
N GLU A 259 10.31 13.24 -14.79
CA GLU A 259 9.78 13.66 -16.09
C GLU A 259 8.32 14.11 -16.03
N LYS A 260 7.54 13.58 -15.08
CA LYS A 260 6.14 13.98 -14.84
C LYS A 260 6.01 14.93 -13.65
N HIS A 261 7.11 15.26 -12.97
CA HIS A 261 7.13 15.96 -11.69
C HIS A 261 6.21 15.33 -10.63
N VAL A 262 6.16 13.99 -10.58
CA VAL A 262 5.28 13.24 -9.68
C VAL A 262 6.08 12.23 -8.88
N CYS A 263 5.66 12.00 -7.64
CA CYS A 263 6.02 10.80 -6.91
C CYS A 263 4.78 10.11 -6.32
N GLY A 264 4.90 8.83 -6.03
CA GLY A 264 3.92 8.09 -5.25
C GLY A 264 4.48 7.64 -3.91
N LEU A 265 3.66 7.74 -2.87
CA LEU A 265 3.95 7.24 -1.53
C LEU A 265 3.36 5.84 -1.36
N TYR A 266 4.23 4.85 -1.22
CA TYR A 266 3.90 3.43 -1.15
C TYR A 266 4.39 2.80 0.16
N ASN A 267 3.89 1.59 0.47
CA ASN A 267 4.39 0.73 1.55
C ASN A 267 4.51 1.42 2.92
N VAL A 268 3.62 2.37 3.23
CA VAL A 268 3.62 3.05 4.53
C VAL A 268 3.11 2.09 5.60
N ALA A 269 3.97 1.76 6.54
CA ALA A 269 3.69 0.78 7.59
C ALA A 269 4.31 1.21 8.92
N THR A 270 3.68 0.79 10.02
CA THR A 270 4.17 1.00 11.39
C THR A 270 3.91 -0.25 12.23
N LEU A 271 4.98 -0.75 12.87
CA LEU A 271 4.99 -1.97 13.66
C LEU A 271 3.78 -2.03 14.61
N PRO A 272 3.09 -3.18 14.73
CA PRO A 272 1.94 -3.36 15.61
C PRO A 272 2.26 -3.44 17.10
N ASN A 273 3.26 -2.72 17.58
CA ASN A 273 3.60 -2.64 18.99
C ASN A 273 2.80 -1.49 19.66
N PRO A 274 1.89 -1.76 20.62
CA PRO A 274 1.12 -0.73 21.32
C PRO A 274 1.97 0.35 22.00
N GLN A 275 3.17 0.02 22.47
CA GLN A 275 4.09 0.96 23.13
C GLN A 275 4.75 1.93 22.14
N LEU A 276 4.86 1.52 20.87
CA LEU A 276 5.52 2.30 19.80
C LEU A 276 4.50 2.97 18.87
N ARG A 277 3.25 2.50 18.86
CA ARG A 277 2.15 3.08 18.11
C ARG A 277 1.68 4.40 18.73
N ARG A 278 0.99 5.19 17.90
CA ARG A 278 0.42 6.51 18.28
C ARG A 278 1.46 7.56 18.69
N LYS A 279 2.75 7.30 18.52
CA LYS A 279 3.85 8.28 18.61
C LYS A 279 3.98 9.21 17.38
N GLY A 280 3.03 9.15 16.43
CA GLY A 280 3.06 9.98 15.22
C GLY A 280 4.11 9.58 14.18
N THR A 281 4.76 8.43 14.30
CA THR A 281 5.87 7.97 13.44
C THR A 281 5.50 7.85 11.97
N ALA A 282 4.32 7.31 11.66
CA ALA A 282 3.79 7.27 10.29
C ALA A 282 3.58 8.68 9.71
N ARG A 283 3.10 9.62 10.53
CA ARG A 283 2.88 11.03 10.13
C ARG A 283 4.23 11.73 9.90
N LEU A 284 5.18 11.54 10.81
CA LEU A 284 6.54 12.05 10.71
C LEU A 284 7.21 11.56 9.41
N LEU A 285 7.22 10.25 9.19
CA LEU A 285 7.84 9.65 8.00
C LEU A 285 7.16 10.09 6.71
N SER A 286 5.82 10.06 6.66
CA SER A 286 5.08 10.51 5.47
C SER A 286 5.33 11.98 5.17
N ARG A 287 5.34 12.85 6.19
CA ARG A 287 5.65 14.28 6.01
C ARG A 287 7.07 14.47 5.49
N TYR A 288 8.06 13.80 6.08
CA TYR A 288 9.45 13.89 5.66
C TYR A 288 9.62 13.47 4.20
N VAL A 289 9.11 12.31 3.83
CA VAL A 289 9.21 11.76 2.46
C VAL A 289 8.49 12.67 1.44
N VAL A 290 7.32 13.20 1.77
CA VAL A 290 6.55 14.03 0.84
C VAL A 290 7.16 15.43 0.69
N TYR A 291 7.49 16.11 1.79
CA TYR A 291 7.84 17.53 1.77
C TYR A 291 9.36 17.78 1.79
N GLU A 292 10.12 17.07 2.60
CA GLU A 292 11.59 17.26 2.62
C GLU A 292 12.21 16.63 1.38
N ILE A 293 11.83 15.38 1.08
CA ILE A 293 12.37 14.68 -0.08
C ILE A 293 11.67 15.09 -1.38
N GLY A 294 10.35 14.85 -1.48
CA GLY A 294 9.62 15.09 -2.72
C GLY A 294 9.62 16.56 -3.17
N LYS A 295 9.25 17.48 -2.27
CA LYS A 295 9.19 18.92 -2.60
C LYS A 295 10.56 19.58 -2.58
N LYS A 296 11.26 19.60 -1.45
CA LYS A 296 12.48 20.43 -1.30
C LYS A 296 13.70 19.85 -2.02
N GLN A 297 13.97 18.55 -1.88
CA GLN A 297 15.14 17.94 -2.51
C GLN A 297 14.93 17.71 -4.02
N LEU A 298 13.76 17.22 -4.42
CA LEU A 298 13.51 16.75 -5.79
C LEU A 298 12.69 17.73 -6.65
N GLY A 299 12.10 18.78 -6.08
CA GLY A 299 11.34 19.78 -6.84
C GLY A 299 10.09 19.22 -7.53
N LEU A 300 9.46 18.18 -6.97
CA LEU A 300 8.27 17.55 -7.55
C LEU A 300 7.02 18.41 -7.31
N LYS A 301 6.02 18.27 -8.19
CA LYS A 301 4.77 19.04 -8.16
C LYS A 301 3.64 18.29 -7.44
N TYR A 302 3.61 16.96 -7.55
CA TYR A 302 2.55 16.14 -7.00
C TYR A 302 3.08 14.93 -6.24
N CYS A 303 2.37 14.56 -5.18
CA CYS A 303 2.53 13.26 -4.52
C CYS A 303 1.20 12.49 -4.55
N THR A 304 1.22 11.26 -5.04
CA THR A 304 0.04 10.38 -5.17
C THR A 304 0.08 9.24 -4.15
N LEU A 305 -1.08 8.71 -3.75
CA LEU A 305 -1.16 7.46 -3.00
C LEU A 305 -2.55 6.81 -3.12
N GLN A 306 -2.60 5.53 -2.78
CA GLN A 306 -3.85 4.83 -2.45
C GLN A 306 -3.90 4.64 -0.93
N SER A 307 -4.85 5.28 -0.27
CA SER A 307 -4.95 5.25 1.19
C SER A 307 -5.79 4.07 1.68
N SER A 308 -5.41 3.51 2.83
CA SER A 308 -6.29 2.66 3.61
C SER A 308 -7.31 3.50 4.39
N LYS A 309 -8.45 2.91 4.74
CA LYS A 309 -9.45 3.57 5.59
C LYS A 309 -8.86 4.10 6.91
N ALA A 310 -7.87 3.41 7.46
CA ALA A 310 -7.19 3.80 8.70
C ALA A 310 -6.27 5.02 8.55
N ALA A 311 -5.64 5.20 7.37
CA ALA A 311 -4.68 6.27 7.13
C ALA A 311 -5.28 7.51 6.43
N TYR A 312 -6.54 7.44 5.99
CA TYR A 312 -7.21 8.50 5.23
C TYR A 312 -7.15 9.88 5.92
N ASN A 313 -7.51 9.92 7.21
CA ASN A 313 -7.50 11.18 7.97
C ASN A 313 -6.07 11.70 8.21
N LEU A 314 -5.09 10.81 8.34
CA LEU A 314 -3.68 11.19 8.44
C LEU A 314 -3.24 11.90 7.17
N TYR A 315 -3.53 11.34 5.99
CA TYR A 315 -3.12 11.98 4.74
C TYR A 315 -3.88 13.27 4.44
N LYS A 316 -5.15 13.38 4.83
CA LYS A 316 -5.87 14.67 4.80
C LYS A 316 -5.16 15.76 5.61
N GLN A 317 -4.67 15.42 6.80
CA GLN A 317 -3.88 16.34 7.63
C GLN A 317 -2.51 16.70 7.01
N LEU A 318 -2.03 15.91 6.05
CA LEU A 318 -0.83 16.19 5.27
C LEU A 318 -1.13 16.90 3.95
N GLY A 319 -2.35 17.39 3.72
CA GLY A 319 -2.72 18.15 2.52
C GLY A 319 -3.16 17.29 1.33
N PHE A 320 -3.28 15.97 1.49
CA PHE A 320 -3.81 15.12 0.43
C PHE A 320 -5.32 15.32 0.28
N VAL A 321 -5.76 15.47 -0.97
CA VAL A 321 -7.17 15.53 -1.35
C VAL A 321 -7.60 14.20 -1.98
N HIS A 322 -8.85 13.81 -1.71
CA HIS A 322 -9.46 12.64 -2.32
C HIS A 322 -9.95 12.98 -3.73
N VAL A 323 -9.46 12.25 -4.74
CA VAL A 323 -9.81 12.49 -6.15
C VAL A 323 -10.66 11.39 -6.77
N GLY A 324 -10.70 10.19 -6.18
CA GLY A 324 -11.57 9.09 -6.59
C GLY A 324 -11.26 7.82 -5.82
N ASP A 325 -12.07 6.78 -6.01
CA ASP A 325 -11.89 5.48 -5.36
C ASP A 325 -11.38 4.41 -6.33
N TRP A 326 -10.66 3.43 -5.80
CA TRP A 326 -10.41 2.14 -6.44
C TRP A 326 -11.41 1.13 -5.89
N SER A 327 -12.21 0.52 -6.76
CA SER A 327 -13.02 -0.64 -6.42
C SER A 327 -12.21 -1.90 -6.55
N HIS A 328 -12.20 -2.72 -5.49
CA HIS A 328 -11.46 -3.97 -5.45
C HIS A 328 -12.38 -5.16 -5.54
N ALA A 329 -12.06 -6.09 -6.43
CA ALA A 329 -12.75 -7.36 -6.59
C ALA A 329 -11.75 -8.53 -6.54
N VAL A 330 -12.16 -9.70 -6.04
CA VAL A 330 -11.28 -10.86 -5.90
C VAL A 330 -11.78 -12.03 -6.75
N SER A 331 -10.89 -12.73 -7.45
CA SER A 331 -11.26 -13.95 -8.18
C SER A 331 -11.29 -15.18 -7.23
N PRO A 332 -12.39 -15.95 -7.22
CA PRO A 332 -12.66 -17.04 -6.29
C PRO A 332 -12.03 -18.37 -6.67
N ASP A 333 -11.39 -18.47 -7.83
CA ASP A 333 -10.56 -19.65 -8.16
C ASP A 333 -9.46 -19.88 -7.10
N HIS A 334 -9.21 -18.86 -6.25
CA HIS A 334 -8.38 -18.93 -5.05
C HIS A 334 -9.19 -18.86 -3.73
N ALA A 335 -10.47 -18.52 -3.79
CA ALA A 335 -11.43 -18.65 -2.69
C ALA A 335 -11.78 -20.11 -2.39
N HIS A 336 -11.35 -21.11 -3.17
CA HIS A 336 -11.33 -22.50 -2.72
C HIS A 336 -10.76 -22.60 -1.30
N TRP A 337 -9.70 -21.85 -0.96
CA TRP A 337 -9.13 -21.85 0.38
C TRP A 337 -10.07 -21.22 1.41
N SER A 338 -10.73 -20.11 1.05
CA SER A 338 -11.69 -19.42 1.90
C SER A 338 -12.96 -20.25 2.11
N ILE A 339 -13.45 -20.90 1.06
CA ILE A 339 -14.59 -21.82 1.04
C ILE A 339 -14.22 -23.10 1.76
N GLN A 340 -13.03 -23.65 1.56
CA GLN A 340 -12.56 -24.85 2.28
C GLN A 340 -12.29 -24.53 3.75
N LEU A 341 -11.81 -23.33 4.09
CA LEU A 341 -11.73 -22.87 5.47
C LEU A 341 -13.12 -22.68 6.09
N LEU A 342 -14.05 -22.04 5.38
CA LEU A 342 -15.45 -21.90 5.82
C LEU A 342 -16.11 -23.27 6.00
N MET A 343 -15.92 -24.17 5.04
CA MET A 343 -16.37 -25.56 5.08
C MET A 343 -15.73 -26.30 6.25
N ASN A 344 -14.43 -26.16 6.49
CA ASN A 344 -13.74 -26.76 7.62
C ASN A 344 -14.26 -26.19 8.95
N ILE A 345 -14.58 -24.90 9.04
CA ILE A 345 -15.21 -24.27 10.22
C ILE A 345 -16.64 -24.81 10.42
N VAL A 346 -17.42 -24.92 9.35
CA VAL A 346 -18.79 -25.46 9.40
C VAL A 346 -18.77 -26.94 9.78
N LEU A 347 -17.89 -27.74 9.18
CA LEU A 347 -17.68 -29.15 9.49
C LEU A 347 -17.14 -29.35 10.91
N LEU A 348 -16.22 -28.50 11.37
CA LEU A 348 -15.73 -28.51 12.75
C LEU A 348 -16.87 -28.22 13.73
N ARG A 349 -17.70 -27.19 13.46
CA ARG A 349 -18.89 -26.90 14.26
C ARG A 349 -19.89 -28.06 14.27
N PHE A 350 -20.11 -28.69 13.11
CA PHE A 350 -20.98 -29.85 12.98
C PHE A 350 -20.44 -31.06 13.75
N PHE A 351 -19.14 -31.34 13.65
CA PHE A 351 -18.46 -32.42 14.39
C PHE A 351 -18.49 -32.18 15.91
N MET A 352 -18.18 -30.96 16.36
CA MET A 352 -18.30 -30.58 17.77
C MET A 352 -19.72 -30.82 18.31
N LYS A 353 -20.74 -30.50 17.50
CA LYS A 353 -22.14 -30.75 17.85
C LYS A 353 -22.47 -32.25 17.97
N ILE A 354 -22.00 -33.09 17.05
CA ILE A 354 -22.24 -34.55 17.07
C ILE A 354 -21.52 -35.22 18.25
N THR A 355 -20.28 -34.81 18.51
CA THR A 355 -19.42 -35.42 19.55
C THR A 355 -19.74 -34.96 20.97
N GLY A 356 -20.73 -34.09 21.15
CA GLY A 356 -21.07 -33.54 22.46
C GLY A 356 -19.98 -32.63 23.04
N ILE A 357 -18.99 -32.25 22.24
CA ILE A 357 -18.00 -31.23 22.60
C ILE A 357 -18.75 -29.91 22.67
N ARG A 358 -19.16 -29.53 23.90
CA ARG A 358 -19.85 -28.26 24.15
C ARG A 358 -19.02 -27.13 23.59
N ASP A 359 -19.70 -26.28 22.83
CA ASP A 359 -19.18 -25.05 22.25
C ASP A 359 -18.38 -24.29 23.32
N LEU A 360 -17.05 -24.24 23.15
CA LEU A 360 -16.13 -23.59 24.10
C LEU A 360 -16.47 -22.09 24.30
N THR A 361 -17.34 -21.54 23.44
CA THR A 361 -17.86 -20.18 23.50
C THR A 361 -18.86 -19.94 24.64
N GLN A 362 -19.55 -20.94 25.19
CA GLN A 362 -20.51 -20.70 26.29
C GLN A 362 -19.85 -20.29 27.62
N LYS A 363 -18.52 -20.39 27.74
CA LYS A 363 -17.74 -19.85 28.86
C LYS A 363 -16.57 -18.95 28.44
N SER A 364 -16.35 -18.73 27.14
CA SER A 364 -15.22 -17.89 26.71
C SER A 364 -15.58 -16.41 26.73
N ASN A 365 -14.59 -15.56 27.02
CA ASN A 365 -14.72 -14.11 27.01
C ASN A 365 -15.04 -13.52 25.62
N TRP A 366 -15.24 -14.35 24.59
CA TRP A 366 -15.70 -13.93 23.26
C TRP A 366 -17.22 -13.81 23.15
N TYR A 367 -17.98 -14.38 24.08
CA TYR A 367 -19.46 -14.34 24.09
C TYR A 367 -20.02 -13.18 24.92
N LYS A 368 -19.19 -12.53 25.75
CA LYS A 368 -19.48 -11.24 26.38
C LYS A 368 -18.94 -10.13 25.49
#